data_AF-A0A6M3KRV2-F1
#
_entry.id   AF-A0A6M3KRV2-F1
#
_cell.length_a   1.000
_cell.length_b   1.000
_cell.length_c   1.000
_cell.angle_alpha   90.00
_cell.angle_beta   90.00
_cell.angle_gamma   90.00
#
_symmetry.space_group_name_H-M   'P 1'
#
loop_
_entity.id
_entity.type
_entity.pdbx_description
1 polymer ?
#
loop_
_entity_poly.entity_id
_entity_poly.type
_entity_poly.pdbx_seq_one_letter_code
_entity_poly.pdbx_strand_id
1 'polypeptide(L)'
;MRLWERLWGRKQKWYWCPYHQEILLRMSEADYKQRWCTIISTKPTHELAARLNNFREVKGKLPKVLDEIWAKRMKARKAVDKALTAYLKSPFYKMGAAKKKKAQAYYEAHKKEQAVINNMNTVMHENILTIRALYEEEQPYGDWNWDKMELDFPIA
;
A
#
# COMPACT_ATOMS: atom_id res chain seq x y z
N MET A 1 -2.22 27.74 -5.25
CA MET A 1 -2.35 26.29 -5.47
C MET A 1 -1.25 25.59 -4.66
N ARG A 2 -1.62 24.83 -3.62
CA ARG A 2 -0.66 24.29 -2.64
C ARG A 2 0.01 23.01 -3.16
N LEU A 3 1.26 22.72 -2.75
CA LEU A 3 2.07 21.59 -3.25
C LEU A 3 1.35 20.23 -3.11
N TRP A 4 0.53 20.08 -2.07
CA TRP A 4 -0.31 18.90 -1.87
C TRP A 4 -1.47 18.81 -2.86
N GLU A 5 -2.12 19.90 -3.27
CA GLU A 5 -3.15 19.85 -4.33
C GLU A 5 -2.55 19.41 -5.68
N ARG A 6 -1.28 19.76 -5.93
CA ARG A 6 -0.54 19.38 -7.15
C ARG A 6 -0.07 17.91 -7.15
N LEU A 7 0.11 17.32 -5.97
CA LEU A 7 0.44 15.89 -5.80
C LEU A 7 -0.82 15.01 -5.70
N TRP A 8 -1.95 15.57 -5.29
CA TRP A 8 -3.22 14.87 -5.03
C TRP A 8 -4.24 14.99 -6.18
N GLY A 9 -3.89 15.68 -7.27
CA GLY A 9 -4.62 15.65 -8.55
C GLY A 9 -4.35 14.39 -9.38
N ARG A 10 -3.54 13.45 -8.89
CA ARG A 10 -3.26 12.18 -9.55
C ARG A 10 -4.33 11.16 -9.15
N LYS A 11 -5.05 10.62 -10.14
CA LYS A 11 -6.03 9.55 -9.89
C LYS A 11 -5.28 8.37 -9.27
N GLN A 12 -5.69 7.96 -8.07
CA GLN A 12 -5.27 6.70 -7.47
C GLN A 12 -5.62 5.58 -8.44
N LYS A 13 -4.66 4.72 -8.73
CA LYS A 13 -4.83 3.59 -9.66
C LYS A 13 -4.41 2.31 -8.97
N TRP A 14 -5.21 1.27 -9.18
CA TRP A 14 -4.85 -0.08 -8.81
C TRP A 14 -3.92 -0.66 -9.86
N TYR A 15 -2.92 -1.38 -9.39
CA TYR A 15 -2.01 -2.14 -10.22
C TYR A 15 -1.96 -3.58 -9.72
N TRP A 16 -1.97 -4.51 -10.66
CA TRP A 16 -1.45 -5.85 -10.44
C TRP A 16 0.01 -5.71 -10.06
N CYS A 17 0.39 -6.20 -8.88
CA CYS A 17 1.73 -6.03 -8.36
C CYS A 17 2.02 -7.09 -7.30
N PRO A 18 2.64 -8.22 -7.70
CA PRO A 18 3.24 -9.18 -6.78
C PRO A 18 4.07 -8.52 -5.68
N TYR A 19 3.57 -8.52 -4.46
CA TYR A 19 4.32 -8.06 -3.30
C TYR A 19 4.57 -9.24 -2.37
N HIS A 20 5.85 -9.66 -2.30
CA HIS A 20 6.36 -10.66 -1.34
C HIS A 20 5.40 -11.83 -1.12
N GLN A 21 5.06 -12.55 -2.19
CA GLN A 21 4.23 -13.78 -2.16
C GLN A 21 2.78 -13.63 -1.66
N GLU A 22 2.42 -12.52 -1.01
CA GLU A 22 1.18 -12.40 -0.21
C GLU A 22 0.12 -11.48 -0.83
N ILE A 23 0.51 -10.43 -1.58
CA ILE A 23 -0.43 -9.40 -2.06
C ILE A 23 -0.26 -9.15 -3.56
N LEU A 24 -1.36 -9.31 -4.29
CA LEU A 24 -1.45 -9.15 -5.76
C LEU A 24 -1.88 -7.77 -6.23
N LEU A 25 -2.49 -6.99 -5.35
CA LEU A 25 -3.04 -5.68 -5.67
C LEU A 25 -2.28 -4.59 -4.93
N ARG A 26 -1.91 -3.55 -5.67
CA ARG A 26 -1.32 -2.35 -5.11
C ARG A 26 -1.95 -1.11 -5.68
N MET A 27 -2.59 -0.33 -4.82
CA MET A 27 -2.93 1.03 -5.17
C MET A 27 -1.67 1.90 -5.16
N SER A 28 -1.54 2.78 -6.15
CA SER A 28 -0.49 3.80 -6.17
C SER A 28 -1.03 5.16 -6.58
N GLU A 29 -0.47 6.20 -5.96
CA GLU A 29 -0.60 7.60 -6.38
C GLU A 29 0.43 7.97 -7.46
N ALA A 30 1.43 7.10 -7.67
CA ALA A 30 2.38 7.24 -8.76
C ALA A 30 1.76 6.75 -10.08
N ASP A 31 2.11 7.42 -11.17
CA ASP A 31 1.77 6.90 -12.50
C ASP A 31 2.56 5.61 -12.80
N TYR A 32 2.10 4.89 -13.83
CA TYR A 32 2.68 3.60 -14.21
C TYR A 32 4.19 3.69 -14.46
N LYS A 33 4.66 4.72 -15.17
CA LYS A 33 6.09 4.88 -15.51
C LYS A 33 6.93 5.11 -14.26
N GLN A 34 6.48 5.97 -13.33
CA GLN A 34 7.18 6.20 -12.07
C GLN A 34 7.25 4.93 -11.22
N ARG A 35 6.14 4.18 -11.15
CA ARG A 35 6.09 2.92 -10.41
C ARG A 35 7.00 1.87 -11.03
N TRP A 36 7.02 1.76 -12.36
CA TRP A 36 7.91 0.90 -13.13
C TRP A 36 9.39 1.23 -12.86
N CYS A 37 9.79 2.51 -12.97
CA CYS A 37 11.14 2.95 -12.64
C CYS A 37 11.50 2.68 -11.17
N THR A 38 10.53 2.81 -10.26
CA THR A 38 10.74 2.46 -8.84
C THR A 38 11.00 0.97 -8.68
N ILE A 39 10.28 0.11 -9.39
CA ILE A 39 10.53 -1.35 -9.35
C ILE A 39 11.97 -1.63 -9.80
N ILE A 40 12.39 -1.09 -10.94
CA ILE A 40 13.75 -1.26 -11.48
C ILE A 40 14.83 -0.80 -10.50
N SER A 41 14.64 0.35 -9.86
CA SER A 41 15.67 0.99 -9.03
C SER A 41 15.73 0.48 -7.58
N THR A 42 14.68 -0.18 -7.08
CA THR A 42 14.57 -0.52 -5.65
C THR A 42 14.42 -2.01 -5.36
N LYS A 43 14.21 -2.86 -6.38
CA LYS A 43 13.95 -4.28 -6.18
C LYS A 43 15.16 -5.14 -6.54
N PRO A 44 15.39 -6.26 -5.83
CA PRO A 44 16.49 -7.17 -6.15
C PRO A 44 16.40 -7.67 -7.59
N THR A 45 17.54 -7.81 -8.26
CA THR A 45 17.61 -8.22 -9.68
C THR A 45 16.87 -9.52 -9.96
N HIS A 46 16.95 -10.50 -9.05
CA HIS A 46 16.29 -11.79 -9.20
C HIS A 46 14.75 -11.73 -9.14
N GLU A 47 14.17 -10.64 -8.61
CA GLU A 47 12.71 -10.43 -8.59
C GLU A 47 12.22 -9.55 -9.74
N LEU A 48 13.11 -8.86 -10.46
CA LEU A 48 12.72 -7.82 -11.42
C LEU A 48 11.87 -8.36 -12.56
N ALA A 49 12.28 -9.48 -13.18
CA ALA A 49 11.54 -10.06 -14.31
C ALA A 49 10.10 -10.38 -13.91
N ALA A 50 9.91 -11.14 -12.83
CA ALA A 50 8.59 -11.50 -12.32
C ALA A 50 7.76 -10.26 -11.94
N ARG A 51 8.36 -9.29 -11.23
CA ARG A 51 7.64 -8.07 -10.84
C ARG A 51 7.21 -7.24 -12.04
N LEU A 52 8.06 -7.09 -13.06
CA LEU A 52 7.76 -6.30 -14.26
C LEU A 52 6.74 -7.00 -15.17
N ASN A 53 6.83 -8.33 -15.32
CA ASN A 53 5.87 -9.13 -16.09
C ASN A 53 4.44 -8.99 -15.55
N ASN A 54 4.31 -8.97 -14.23
CA ASN A 54 3.03 -8.88 -13.54
C ASN A 54 2.59 -7.45 -13.21
N PHE A 55 3.46 -6.45 -13.39
CA PHE A 55 3.12 -5.07 -13.03
C PHE A 55 2.32 -4.39 -14.14
N ARG A 56 1.00 -4.35 -13.98
CA ARG A 56 0.06 -3.73 -14.92
C ARG A 56 -1.02 -2.97 -14.19
N GLU A 57 -1.59 -1.95 -14.82
CA GLU A 57 -2.78 -1.27 -14.31
C GLU A 57 -3.98 -2.21 -14.37
N VAL A 58 -4.80 -2.23 -13.30
CA VAL A 58 -6.07 -2.95 -13.27
C VAL A 58 -7.06 -2.22 -14.16
N LYS A 59 -7.66 -2.92 -15.13
CA LYS A 59 -8.57 -2.32 -16.12
C LYS A 59 -10.04 -2.43 -15.72
N GLY A 60 -10.39 -3.54 -15.10
CA GLY A 60 -11.73 -3.89 -14.69
C GLY A 60 -12.11 -3.31 -13.34
N LYS A 61 -13.34 -3.63 -12.93
CA LYS A 61 -13.94 -3.04 -11.74
C LYS A 61 -13.69 -3.92 -10.53
N LEU A 62 -12.87 -3.42 -9.61
CA LEU A 62 -12.66 -4.06 -8.32
C LEU A 62 -13.89 -3.87 -7.39
N PRO A 63 -14.08 -4.78 -6.41
CA PRO A 63 -15.07 -4.60 -5.35
C PRO A 63 -14.94 -3.23 -4.67
N LYS A 64 -16.05 -2.50 -4.55
CA LYS A 64 -16.08 -1.14 -3.98
C LYS A 64 -15.51 -1.08 -2.55
N VAL A 65 -15.65 -2.16 -1.79
CA VAL A 65 -15.11 -2.29 -0.43
C VAL A 65 -13.58 -2.11 -0.39
N LEU A 66 -12.86 -2.47 -1.47
CA LEU A 66 -11.42 -2.28 -1.58
C LEU A 66 -11.04 -0.79 -1.68
N ASP A 67 -11.80 0.00 -2.45
CA ASP A 67 -11.61 1.46 -2.52
C ASP A 67 -11.93 2.13 -1.18
N GLU A 68 -12.99 1.70 -0.51
CA GLU A 68 -13.41 2.24 0.78
C GLU A 68 -12.37 1.97 1.88
N ILE A 69 -11.82 0.74 1.95
CA ILE A 69 -10.78 0.42 2.93
C ILE A 69 -9.45 1.08 2.58
N TRP A 70 -9.14 1.26 1.29
CA TRP A 70 -7.97 2.03 0.87
C TRP A 70 -8.06 3.50 1.27
N ALA A 71 -9.22 4.12 1.08
CA ALA A 71 -9.45 5.50 1.51
C ALA A 71 -9.25 5.66 3.04
N LYS A 72 -9.72 4.69 3.83
CA LYS A 72 -9.47 4.63 5.28
C LYS A 72 -7.97 4.53 5.58
N ARG A 73 -7.22 3.68 4.86
CA ARG A 73 -5.77 3.54 5.02
C ARG A 73 -5.05 4.85 4.71
N MET A 74 -5.39 5.52 3.62
CA MET A 74 -4.77 6.81 3.25
C MET A 74 -5.01 7.89 4.31
N LYS A 75 -6.21 7.92 4.91
CA LYS A 75 -6.51 8.82 6.02
C LYS A 75 -5.65 8.50 7.25
N ALA A 76 -5.50 7.23 7.60
CA ALA A 76 -4.66 6.80 8.72
C ALA A 76 -3.17 7.12 8.46
N ARG A 77 -2.68 6.84 7.26
CA ARG A 77 -1.32 7.15 6.82
C ARG A 77 -0.98 8.64 6.97
N LYS A 78 -1.87 9.52 6.50
CA LYS A 78 -1.72 10.98 6.69
C LYS A 78 -1.55 11.37 8.16
N ALA A 79 -2.27 10.72 9.05
CA ALA A 79 -2.15 10.99 10.48
C ALA A 79 -0.78 10.56 11.02
N VAL A 80 -0.27 9.40 10.57
CA VAL A 80 1.08 8.92 10.89
C VAL A 80 2.15 9.87 10.34
N ASP A 81 2.09 10.25 9.07
CA ASP A 81 3.07 11.14 8.46
C ASP A 81 3.10 12.51 9.16
N LYS A 82 1.93 13.03 9.56
CA LYS A 82 1.81 14.26 10.36
C LYS A 82 2.45 14.11 11.75
N ALA A 83 2.19 13.00 12.44
CA ALA A 83 2.73 12.74 13.76
C ALA A 83 4.25 12.50 13.72
N LEU A 84 4.73 11.77 12.71
CA LEU A 84 6.16 11.55 12.45
C LEU A 84 6.87 12.87 12.17
N THR A 85 6.32 13.71 11.31
CA THR A 85 6.87 15.05 11.02
C THR A 85 6.99 15.88 12.30
N ALA A 86 5.96 15.85 13.17
CA ALA A 86 5.98 16.59 14.43
C ALA A 86 7.05 16.05 15.40
N TYR A 87 7.24 14.73 15.42
CA TYR A 87 8.27 14.04 16.20
C TYR A 87 9.68 14.37 15.70
N LEU A 88 9.95 14.24 14.39
CA LEU A 88 11.25 14.52 13.77
C LEU A 88 11.67 15.99 13.89
N LYS A 89 10.72 16.93 13.82
CA LYS A 89 10.98 18.37 14.03
C LYS A 89 11.23 18.72 15.50
N SER A 90 11.12 17.78 16.44
CA SER A 90 11.37 18.05 17.85
C SER A 90 12.88 18.09 18.12
N PRO A 91 13.45 19.21 18.59
CA PRO A 91 14.90 19.31 18.82
C PRO A 91 15.39 18.24 19.79
N PHE A 92 16.55 17.64 19.50
CA PHE A 92 17.14 16.58 20.32
C PHE A 92 17.39 17.03 21.77
N TYR A 93 17.72 18.29 22.02
CA TYR A 93 17.94 18.82 23.38
C TYR A 93 16.66 19.08 24.18
N LYS A 94 15.46 19.04 23.56
CA LYS A 94 14.17 19.09 24.26
C LYS A 94 13.68 17.69 24.66
N MET A 95 14.58 16.83 25.14
CA MET A 95 14.31 15.47 25.67
C MET A 95 13.49 15.47 26.98
N GLY A 96 12.56 16.42 27.13
CA GLY A 96 11.59 16.44 28.22
C GLY A 96 10.25 15.80 27.80
N ALA A 97 9.23 16.03 28.62
CA ALA A 97 7.86 15.54 28.43
C ALA A 97 7.26 15.84 27.03
N ALA A 98 7.67 16.95 26.39
CA ALA A 98 7.19 17.35 25.07
C ALA A 98 7.61 16.38 23.94
N LYS A 99 8.85 15.87 23.95
CA LYS A 99 9.31 14.87 22.97
C LYS A 99 8.62 13.52 23.20
N LYS A 100 8.44 13.12 24.47
CA LYS A 100 7.69 11.91 24.86
C LYS A 100 6.23 11.97 24.37
N LYS A 101 5.55 13.11 24.53
CA LYS A 101 4.16 13.30 24.06
C LYS A 101 4.04 13.17 22.53
N LYS A 102 5.00 13.69 21.77
CA LYS A 102 5.04 13.56 20.31
C LYS A 102 5.34 12.13 19.86
N ALA A 103 6.26 11.44 20.54
CA ALA A 103 6.53 10.02 20.29
C ALA A 103 5.28 9.17 20.54
N GLN A 104 4.55 9.41 21.65
CA GLN A 104 3.29 8.73 21.93
C GLN A 104 2.26 8.99 20.83
N ALA A 105 2.09 10.25 20.40
CA ALA A 105 1.15 10.58 19.32
C ALA A 105 1.49 9.86 18.00
N TYR A 106 2.78 9.71 17.69
CA TYR A 106 3.23 8.91 16.55
C TYR A 106 2.90 7.42 16.72
N TYR A 107 3.20 6.84 17.88
CA TYR A 107 2.88 5.44 18.18
C TYR A 107 1.37 5.14 18.09
N GLU A 108 0.53 6.01 18.67
CA GLU A 108 -0.93 5.87 18.59
C GLU A 108 -1.46 5.99 17.16
N ALA A 109 -0.89 6.90 16.35
CA ALA A 109 -1.24 7.00 14.94
C ALA A 109 -0.84 5.73 14.17
N HIS A 110 0.35 5.19 14.44
CA HIS A 110 0.85 3.96 13.82
C HIS A 110 -0.01 2.76 14.19
N LYS A 111 -0.40 2.61 15.46
CA LYS A 111 -1.32 1.55 15.92
C LYS A 111 -2.66 1.59 15.18
N LYS A 112 -3.21 2.80 14.95
CA LYS A 112 -4.44 2.98 14.16
C LYS A 112 -4.25 2.65 12.69
N GLU A 113 -3.13 3.03 12.08
CA GLU A 113 -2.80 2.63 10.71
C GLU A 113 -2.70 1.10 10.60
N GLN A 114 -2.02 0.45 11.55
CA GLN A 114 -1.89 -1.00 11.58
C GLN A 114 -3.24 -1.72 11.66
N ALA A 115 -4.16 -1.24 12.51
CA ALA A 115 -5.51 -1.80 12.59
C ALA A 115 -6.26 -1.70 11.24
N VAL A 116 -6.07 -0.60 10.50
CA VAL A 116 -6.65 -0.45 9.16
C VAL A 116 -5.96 -1.36 8.13
N ILE A 117 -4.64 -1.57 8.24
CA ILE A 117 -3.90 -2.52 7.40
C ILE A 117 -4.40 -3.95 7.64
N ASN A 118 -4.57 -4.36 8.89
CA ASN A 118 -5.10 -5.69 9.23
C ASN A 118 -6.50 -5.87 8.63
N ASN A 119 -7.40 -4.89 8.80
CA ASN A 119 -8.72 -4.92 8.19
C ASN A 119 -8.67 -4.93 6.65
N MET A 120 -7.76 -4.16 6.04
CA MET A 120 -7.53 -4.20 4.59
C MET A 120 -7.12 -5.59 4.12
N ASN A 121 -6.24 -6.28 4.86
CA ASN A 121 -5.84 -7.66 4.55
C ASN A 121 -7.03 -8.62 4.64
N THR A 122 -7.86 -8.50 5.69
CA THR A 122 -9.11 -9.27 5.82
C THR A 122 -10.03 -9.04 4.63
N VAL A 123 -10.30 -7.77 4.26
CA VAL A 123 -11.16 -7.43 3.12
C VAL A 123 -10.57 -7.98 1.81
N MET A 124 -9.25 -7.89 1.60
CA MET A 124 -8.60 -8.47 0.43
C MET A 124 -8.78 -9.99 0.39
N HIS A 125 -8.64 -10.67 1.54
CA HIS A 125 -8.84 -12.11 1.64
C HIS A 125 -10.29 -12.50 1.35
N GLU A 126 -11.27 -11.82 1.93
CA GLU A 126 -12.69 -12.09 1.68
C GLU A 126 -13.09 -11.92 0.21
N ASN A 127 -12.37 -11.05 -0.52
CA ASN A 127 -12.62 -10.77 -1.93
C ASN A 127 -11.66 -11.50 -2.88
N ILE A 128 -10.85 -12.44 -2.39
CA ILE A 128 -9.73 -13.01 -3.16
C ILE A 128 -10.20 -13.73 -4.43
N LEU A 129 -11.33 -14.45 -4.39
CA LEU A 129 -11.86 -15.15 -5.57
C LEU A 129 -12.29 -14.18 -6.68
N THR A 130 -12.87 -13.03 -6.31
CA THR A 130 -13.24 -11.99 -7.28
C THR A 130 -12.00 -11.31 -7.85
N ILE A 131 -11.01 -11.01 -7.00
CA ILE A 131 -9.73 -10.43 -7.42
C ILE A 131 -9.00 -11.40 -8.38
N ARG A 132 -9.03 -12.70 -8.07
CA ARG A 132 -8.43 -13.75 -8.89
C ARG A 132 -9.06 -13.88 -10.25
N ALA A 133 -10.39 -14.01 -10.30
CA ALA A 133 -11.10 -14.09 -11.57
C ALA A 133 -10.77 -12.90 -12.48
N LEU A 134 -10.73 -11.69 -11.91
CA LEU A 134 -10.37 -10.49 -12.66
C LEU A 134 -8.91 -10.48 -13.12
N TYR A 135 -7.98 -10.93 -12.27
CA TYR A 135 -6.57 -11.05 -12.66
C TYR A 135 -6.40 -12.04 -13.81
N GLU A 136 -7.02 -13.22 -13.73
CA GLU A 136 -6.92 -14.25 -14.78
C GLU A 136 -7.50 -13.77 -16.12
N GLU A 137 -8.57 -12.96 -16.08
CA GLU A 137 -9.13 -12.29 -17.27
C GLU A 137 -8.17 -11.25 -17.87
N GLU A 138 -7.54 -10.42 -17.03
CA GLU A 138 -6.69 -9.32 -17.49
C GLU A 138 -5.23 -9.71 -17.76
N GLN A 139 -4.76 -10.80 -17.15
CA GLN A 139 -3.40 -11.33 -17.23
C GLN A 139 -3.40 -12.82 -17.63
N PRO A 140 -3.94 -13.21 -18.80
CA PRO A 140 -4.00 -14.61 -19.21
C PRO A 140 -2.62 -15.27 -19.40
N TYR A 141 -1.55 -14.45 -19.48
CA TYR A 141 -0.16 -14.89 -19.55
C TYR A 141 0.67 -14.44 -18.34
N GLY A 142 0.01 -14.04 -17.24
CA GLY A 142 0.68 -13.76 -15.98
C GLY A 142 1.37 -15.02 -15.47
N ASP A 143 2.65 -14.91 -15.08
CA ASP A 143 3.42 -16.01 -14.49
C ASP A 143 3.20 -16.10 -12.97
N TRP A 144 2.12 -15.48 -12.47
CA TRP A 144 1.79 -15.51 -11.05
C TRP A 144 1.32 -16.90 -10.62
N ASN A 145 1.96 -17.41 -9.57
CA ASN A 145 1.61 -18.68 -8.97
C ASN A 145 0.69 -18.45 -7.77
N TRP A 146 -0.61 -18.70 -7.96
CA TRP A 146 -1.64 -18.63 -6.92
C TRP A 146 -1.41 -19.60 -5.76
N ASP A 147 -0.82 -20.76 -6.02
CA ASP A 147 -0.57 -21.80 -5.03
C ASP A 147 0.59 -21.44 -4.08
N LYS A 148 1.35 -20.39 -4.39
CA LYS A 148 2.38 -19.80 -3.52
C LYS A 148 1.88 -18.65 -2.66
N MET A 149 0.57 -18.33 -2.69
CA MET A 149 -0.04 -17.54 -1.62
C MET A 149 -0.12 -18.41 -0.36
N GLU A 150 0.99 -18.60 0.32
CA GLU A 150 0.94 -18.79 1.76
C GLU A 150 0.40 -17.47 2.31
N LEU A 151 -0.91 -17.39 2.47
CA LEU A 151 -1.54 -16.29 3.20
C LEU A 151 -1.24 -16.46 4.68
N ASP A 152 0.03 -16.38 5.05
CA ASP A 152 0.48 -16.07 6.41
C ASP A 152 0.14 -14.59 6.66
N PHE A 153 -1.14 -14.24 6.55
CA PHE A 153 -1.65 -13.08 7.26
C PHE A 153 -1.78 -13.54 8.70
N PRO A 154 -0.92 -13.09 9.63
CA PRO A 154 -1.23 -13.28 11.05
C PRO A 154 -2.57 -12.58 11.30
N ILE A 155 -3.62 -13.39 11.40
CA ILE A 155 -4.88 -12.99 11.99
C ILE A 155 -4.57 -12.86 13.48
N ALA A 156 -4.16 -11.66 13.87
CA ALA A 156 -4.00 -11.27 15.27
C ALA A 156 -5.33 -10.77 15.83
#